data_AF-A0A8T0NW71-F1
#
_entry.id   AF-A0A8T0NW71-F1
#
_cell.length_a   1.000
_cell.length_b   1.000
_cell.length_c   1.000
_cell.angle_alpha   90.00
_cell.angle_beta   90.00
_cell.angle_gamma   90.00
#
_symmetry.space_group_name_H-M   'P 1'
#
loop_
_entity.id
_entity.type
_entity.pdbx_description
1 polymer ?
#
loop_
_entity_poly.entity_id
_entity_poly.type
_entity_poly.pdbx_seq_one_letter_code
_entity_poly.pdbx_strand_id
1 'polypeptide(L)'
;MLAASSVAVCLSGAQEAMALRELGVVGAVAVARKRSPPLAVAGNDRRLPFPDSSVDFVYAGRALDRTKRQADLASEAARIMKPDGHGHLVVLTSGAGDAYSLWSLQALLPSLRLLRSRVINGADGSTLRELVFRKHAADVSTTNGTNSAGNCASRDHKLEIIGLAEPLIQQEPAKPWVALKRNIKNIRYLPALADIGFKRRYVYVDVGARSYGSSIGSWFRKQYPRQNHTFEVFAVEADPAFHADYARRKGVTLLPYAAWVRNETLSFEINDGPGKTGHSDAGKPSGRGMGRIRPAAGAMDGVSSAGEVRRIPAFDLAGWLKRTVSEQDYVVMKMDVEGTEFDLIPRMIDTGAICLVDELFLECHYNRWQRCCPGERSPKYPNTYGECLDLFASLRNSGVLVHQWW
;
A
#
# COMPACT_ATOMS: atom_id res chain seq x y z
N MET A 1 14.25 -20.58 -30.09
CA MET A 1 13.61 -21.92 -30.07
C MET A 1 14.31 -22.75 -29.00
N LEU A 2 13.56 -23.58 -28.26
CA LEU A 2 14.15 -24.50 -27.29
C LEU A 2 14.81 -25.67 -28.04
N ALA A 3 16.03 -26.01 -27.65
CA ALA A 3 16.74 -27.18 -28.17
C ALA A 3 16.37 -28.42 -27.34
N ALA A 4 16.62 -29.62 -27.88
CA ALA A 4 16.39 -30.85 -27.13
C ALA A 4 17.21 -30.94 -25.83
N SER A 5 18.37 -30.30 -25.81
CA SER A 5 19.26 -30.18 -24.66
C SER A 5 18.92 -29.04 -23.70
N SER A 6 17.91 -28.22 -23.99
CA SER A 6 17.51 -27.11 -23.11
C SER A 6 16.99 -27.63 -21.78
N VAL A 7 17.39 -26.95 -20.70
CA VAL A 7 16.88 -27.20 -19.35
C VAL A 7 15.58 -26.41 -19.18
N ALA A 8 14.46 -27.13 -19.07
CA ALA A 8 13.13 -26.55 -18.91
C ALA A 8 12.51 -26.96 -17.57
N VAL A 9 11.93 -26.00 -16.85
CA VAL A 9 11.32 -26.22 -15.54
C VAL A 9 9.84 -25.86 -15.56
N CYS A 10 8.99 -26.80 -15.17
CA CYS A 10 7.55 -26.60 -15.00
C CYS A 10 7.20 -26.42 -13.52
N LEU A 11 6.61 -25.28 -13.16
CA LEU A 11 6.18 -25.01 -11.78
C LEU A 11 4.74 -25.46 -11.52
N SER A 12 3.98 -25.81 -12.56
CA SER A 12 2.56 -26.15 -12.47
C SER A 12 2.25 -27.64 -12.31
N GLY A 13 3.19 -28.53 -12.67
CA GLY A 13 3.00 -29.97 -12.53
C GLY A 13 3.85 -30.84 -13.46
N ALA A 14 3.79 -32.15 -13.23
CA ALA A 14 4.51 -33.16 -14.02
C ALA A 14 3.91 -33.38 -15.42
N GLN A 15 2.62 -33.09 -15.60
CA GLN A 15 1.95 -33.23 -16.91
C GLN A 15 2.53 -32.26 -17.93
N GLU A 16 2.81 -31.02 -17.53
CA GLU A 16 3.39 -30.02 -18.41
C GLU A 16 4.86 -30.32 -18.73
N ALA A 17 5.60 -30.89 -17.76
CA ALA A 17 6.94 -31.40 -18.04
C ALA A 17 6.92 -32.56 -19.04
N MET A 18 5.96 -33.48 -18.93
CA MET A 18 5.77 -34.58 -19.89
C MET A 18 5.45 -34.04 -21.28
N ALA A 19 4.52 -33.09 -21.40
CA ALA A 19 4.17 -32.46 -22.67
C ALA A 19 5.38 -31.77 -23.33
N LEU A 20 6.22 -31.06 -22.57
CA LEU A 20 7.45 -30.47 -23.12
C LEU A 20 8.45 -31.52 -23.63
N ARG A 21 8.54 -32.69 -22.97
CA ARG A 21 9.37 -33.80 -23.45
C ARG A 21 8.84 -34.40 -24.75
N GLU A 22 7.52 -34.55 -24.87
CA GLU A 22 6.87 -35.01 -26.11
C GLU A 22 7.09 -34.03 -27.28
N LEU A 23 7.21 -32.73 -26.98
CA LEU A 23 7.62 -31.69 -27.92
C LEU A 23 9.13 -31.63 -28.18
N GLY A 24 9.91 -32.59 -27.65
CA GLY A 24 11.34 -32.75 -27.91
C GLY A 24 12.27 -32.10 -26.89
N VAL A 25 11.78 -31.44 -25.84
CA VAL A 25 12.63 -30.86 -24.77
C VAL A 25 12.90 -31.92 -23.71
N VAL A 26 13.85 -32.82 -23.99
CA VAL A 26 14.15 -34.00 -23.17
C VAL A 26 14.51 -33.63 -21.71
N GLY A 27 15.18 -32.49 -21.52
CA GLY A 27 15.57 -31.96 -20.21
C GLY A 27 14.44 -31.38 -19.36
N ALA A 28 13.17 -31.41 -19.81
CA ALA A 28 12.07 -30.81 -19.07
C ALA A 28 11.76 -31.56 -17.76
N VAL A 29 11.56 -30.82 -16.67
CA VAL A 29 11.28 -31.37 -15.33
C VAL A 29 10.31 -30.48 -14.56
N ALA A 30 9.47 -31.09 -13.74
CA ALA A 30 8.55 -30.38 -12.86
C ALA A 30 9.12 -30.19 -11.46
N VAL A 31 8.67 -29.15 -10.78
CA VAL A 31 8.88 -28.98 -9.34
C VAL A 31 7.60 -29.39 -8.60
N ALA A 32 7.73 -30.33 -7.66
CA ALA A 32 6.62 -30.80 -6.86
C ALA A 32 7.04 -30.97 -5.39
N ARG A 33 6.06 -31.04 -4.48
CA ARG A 33 6.33 -31.31 -3.05
C ARG A 33 6.95 -32.68 -2.83
N LYS A 34 6.51 -33.69 -3.60
CA LYS A 34 7.03 -35.05 -3.55
C LYS A 34 7.80 -35.33 -4.85
N ARG A 35 8.98 -35.92 -4.70
CA ARG A 35 9.82 -36.35 -5.83
C ARG A 35 9.11 -37.47 -6.60
N SER A 36 9.11 -37.40 -7.93
CA SER A 36 8.59 -38.44 -8.82
C SER A 36 9.47 -38.54 -10.06
N PRO A 37 10.60 -39.27 -9.99
CA PRO A 37 11.51 -39.38 -11.11
C PRO A 37 10.88 -40.13 -12.30
N PRO A 38 11.27 -39.80 -13.55
CA PRO A 38 12.24 -38.76 -13.94
C PRO A 38 11.60 -37.38 -14.14
N LEU A 39 10.29 -37.23 -13.91
CA LEU A 39 9.51 -36.06 -14.34
C LEU A 39 9.39 -34.96 -13.28
N ALA A 40 9.61 -35.25 -12.00
CA ALA A 40 9.49 -34.27 -10.93
C ALA A 40 10.60 -34.36 -9.87
N VAL A 41 11.18 -33.20 -9.56
CA VAL A 41 12.10 -32.99 -8.44
C VAL A 41 11.37 -32.40 -7.24
N ALA A 42 11.87 -32.69 -6.04
CA ALA A 42 11.32 -32.13 -4.81
C ALA A 42 11.75 -30.66 -4.66
N GLY A 43 10.80 -29.76 -4.41
CA GLY A 43 11.06 -28.35 -4.17
C GLY A 43 9.85 -27.61 -3.58
N ASN A 44 10.04 -26.34 -3.25
CA ASN A 44 8.97 -25.46 -2.77
C ASN A 44 9.11 -24.05 -3.37
N ASP A 45 8.13 -23.21 -3.07
CA ASP A 45 8.00 -21.84 -3.56
C ASP A 45 9.00 -20.84 -2.95
N ARG A 46 9.72 -21.22 -1.88
CA ARG A 46 10.76 -20.37 -1.25
C ARG A 46 12.15 -20.59 -1.85
N ARG A 47 12.43 -21.81 -2.31
CA ARG A 47 13.69 -22.15 -2.95
C ARG A 47 13.51 -23.27 -3.95
N LEU A 48 13.60 -22.94 -5.23
CA LEU A 48 13.60 -23.91 -6.31
C LEU A 48 14.95 -24.66 -6.31
N PRO A 49 14.95 -25.99 -6.55
CA PRO A 49 16.12 -26.85 -6.41
C PRO A 49 17.09 -26.77 -7.60
N PHE A 50 17.33 -25.55 -8.11
CA PHE A 50 18.22 -25.28 -9.23
C PHE A 50 19.23 -24.18 -8.88
N PRO A 51 20.48 -24.26 -9.35
CA PRO A 51 21.45 -23.19 -9.23
C PRO A 51 20.98 -21.90 -9.90
N ASP A 52 21.58 -20.78 -9.50
CA ASP A 52 21.38 -19.49 -10.15
C ASP A 52 21.75 -19.60 -11.62
N SER A 53 20.98 -18.96 -12.50
CA SER A 53 21.29 -18.84 -13.93
C SER A 53 21.56 -20.18 -14.65
N SER A 54 20.80 -21.23 -14.31
CA SER A 54 21.00 -22.59 -14.85
C SER A 54 19.92 -23.07 -15.82
N VAL A 55 18.78 -22.37 -15.89
CA VAL A 55 17.56 -22.82 -16.60
C VAL A 55 17.29 -21.97 -17.84
N ASP A 56 17.05 -22.61 -18.98
CA ASP A 56 16.76 -21.95 -20.26
C ASP A 56 15.29 -21.50 -20.35
N PHE A 57 14.38 -22.29 -19.78
CA PHE A 57 12.94 -22.05 -19.87
C PHE A 57 12.21 -22.38 -18.58
N VAL A 58 11.36 -21.46 -18.11
CA VAL A 58 10.47 -21.69 -16.98
C VAL A 58 9.02 -21.57 -17.47
N TYR A 59 8.26 -22.64 -17.36
CA TYR A 59 6.81 -22.62 -17.52
C TYR A 59 6.17 -22.57 -16.14
N ALA A 60 5.74 -21.37 -15.72
CA ALA A 60 5.03 -21.21 -14.46
C ALA A 60 3.58 -21.67 -14.56
N GLY A 61 2.98 -21.66 -15.75
CA GLY A 61 1.54 -21.88 -15.92
C GLY A 61 0.77 -21.02 -14.92
N ARG A 62 -0.22 -21.62 -14.24
CA ARG A 62 -1.00 -20.99 -13.15
C ARG A 62 -0.40 -21.16 -11.75
N ALA A 63 0.90 -21.42 -11.64
CA ALA A 63 1.54 -21.62 -10.33
C ALA A 63 1.48 -20.36 -9.46
N LEU A 64 1.58 -19.17 -10.07
CA LEU A 64 1.47 -17.90 -9.34
C LEU A 64 0.06 -17.68 -8.76
N ASP A 65 -1.01 -18.03 -9.48
CA ASP A 65 -2.39 -17.93 -8.96
C ASP A 65 -2.63 -18.84 -7.74
N ARG A 66 -1.87 -19.93 -7.61
CA ARG A 66 -2.11 -20.99 -6.62
C ARG A 66 -1.26 -20.85 -5.36
N THR A 67 -0.15 -20.11 -5.42
CA THR A 67 0.73 -19.92 -4.28
C THR A 67 0.28 -18.76 -3.41
N LYS A 68 0.49 -18.86 -2.09
CA LYS A 68 0.34 -17.75 -1.15
C LYS A 68 1.58 -16.84 -1.10
N ARG A 69 2.62 -17.18 -1.88
CA ARG A 69 3.93 -16.53 -1.91
C ARG A 69 4.32 -16.19 -3.34
N GLN A 70 3.44 -15.46 -4.03
CA GLN A 70 3.62 -15.07 -5.44
C GLN A 70 4.98 -14.39 -5.66
N ALA A 71 5.35 -13.46 -4.78
CA ALA A 71 6.63 -12.76 -4.85
C ALA A 71 7.86 -13.66 -4.67
N ASP A 72 7.82 -14.62 -3.74
CA ASP A 72 8.92 -15.56 -3.52
C ASP A 72 9.10 -16.46 -4.77
N LEU A 73 7.99 -17.01 -5.30
CA LEU A 73 8.02 -17.88 -6.48
C LEU A 73 8.46 -17.13 -7.74
N ALA A 74 7.98 -15.90 -7.95
CA ALA A 74 8.41 -15.04 -9.05
C ALA A 74 9.91 -14.74 -8.98
N SER A 75 10.42 -14.40 -7.78
CA SER A 75 11.84 -14.12 -7.57
C SER A 75 12.70 -15.36 -7.82
N GLU A 76 12.26 -16.53 -7.36
CA GLU A 76 12.96 -17.80 -7.60
C GLU A 76 12.95 -18.21 -9.09
N ALA A 77 11.82 -18.02 -9.79
CA ALA A 77 11.76 -18.24 -11.23
C ALA A 77 12.77 -17.35 -11.96
N ALA A 78 12.84 -16.06 -11.61
CA ALA A 78 13.83 -15.14 -12.17
C ALA A 78 15.28 -15.53 -11.80
N ARG A 79 15.53 -16.02 -10.57
CA ARG A 79 16.86 -16.43 -10.10
C ARG A 79 17.45 -17.56 -10.93
N ILE A 80 16.67 -18.62 -11.17
CA ILE A 80 17.16 -19.83 -11.85
C ILE A 80 17.37 -19.64 -13.36
N MET A 81 16.73 -18.65 -13.98
CA MET A 81 16.80 -18.42 -15.42
C MET A 81 18.17 -17.89 -15.87
N LYS A 82 18.68 -18.36 -17.01
CA LYS A 82 19.89 -17.82 -17.63
C LYS A 82 19.72 -16.36 -18.09
N PRO A 83 20.74 -15.50 -17.93
CA PRO A 83 20.71 -14.10 -18.37
C PRO A 83 20.89 -13.98 -19.91
N ASP A 84 21.20 -12.76 -20.37
CA ASP A 84 21.62 -12.43 -21.75
C ASP A 84 20.62 -12.83 -22.84
N GLY A 85 19.34 -12.82 -22.52
CA GLY A 85 18.27 -13.14 -23.47
C GLY A 85 18.05 -14.63 -23.70
N HIS A 86 18.76 -15.50 -23.00
CA HIS A 86 18.62 -16.95 -23.13
C HIS A 86 17.43 -17.49 -22.33
N GLY A 87 17.22 -16.96 -21.12
CA GLY A 87 16.13 -17.40 -20.24
C GLY A 87 14.77 -16.82 -20.63
N HIS A 88 13.76 -17.69 -20.78
CA HIS A 88 12.36 -17.30 -20.99
C HIS A 88 11.43 -17.82 -19.88
N LEU A 89 10.48 -16.99 -19.46
CA LEU A 89 9.45 -17.33 -18.47
C LEU A 89 8.07 -17.17 -19.10
N VAL A 90 7.23 -18.19 -18.98
CA VAL A 90 5.82 -18.13 -19.39
C VAL A 90 4.94 -18.25 -18.15
N VAL A 91 4.08 -17.27 -17.95
CA VAL A 91 3.08 -17.21 -16.87
C VAL A 91 1.69 -17.21 -17.48
N LEU A 92 0.80 -18.02 -16.91
CA LEU A 92 -0.63 -17.95 -17.16
C LEU A 92 -1.31 -17.50 -15.86
N THR A 93 -2.12 -16.46 -15.90
CA THR A 93 -2.76 -15.93 -14.69
C THR A 93 -4.17 -15.44 -14.96
N SER A 94 -5.08 -15.72 -14.02
CA SER A 94 -6.41 -15.08 -13.98
C SER A 94 -6.42 -13.82 -13.10
N GLY A 95 -5.36 -13.57 -12.31
CA GLY A 95 -5.28 -12.46 -11.36
C GLY A 95 -4.80 -11.14 -11.97
N ALA A 96 -4.01 -11.18 -13.05
CA ALA A 96 -3.54 -9.97 -13.74
C ALA A 96 -4.51 -9.51 -14.86
N GLY A 97 -5.80 -9.42 -14.54
CA GLY A 97 -6.83 -9.00 -15.49
C GLY A 97 -6.73 -7.52 -15.85
N ASP A 98 -6.55 -6.68 -14.82
CA ASP A 98 -6.45 -5.23 -14.89
C ASP A 98 -4.99 -4.72 -14.97
N ALA A 99 -4.83 -3.42 -15.25
CA ALA A 99 -3.53 -2.79 -15.38
C ALA A 99 -2.73 -2.75 -14.07
N TYR A 100 -3.38 -2.61 -12.91
CA TYR A 100 -2.70 -2.54 -11.62
C TYR A 100 -2.10 -3.89 -11.23
N SER A 101 -2.86 -4.98 -11.33
CA SER A 101 -2.37 -6.33 -11.04
C SER A 101 -1.32 -6.78 -12.05
N LEU A 102 -1.48 -6.42 -13.34
CA LEU A 102 -0.46 -6.67 -14.36
C LEU A 102 0.85 -5.94 -14.07
N TRP A 103 0.78 -4.67 -13.69
CA TRP A 103 1.97 -3.89 -13.33
C TRP A 103 2.64 -4.47 -12.07
N SER A 104 1.85 -4.80 -11.04
CA SER A 104 2.35 -5.40 -9.80
C SER A 104 3.10 -6.71 -10.07
N LEU A 105 2.58 -7.57 -10.95
CA LEU A 105 3.26 -8.80 -11.37
C LEU A 105 4.59 -8.50 -12.06
N GLN A 106 4.64 -7.52 -12.97
CA GLN A 106 5.88 -7.12 -13.64
C GLN A 106 6.91 -6.56 -12.65
N ALA A 107 6.47 -5.77 -11.67
CA ALA A 107 7.33 -5.18 -10.64
C ALA A 107 8.02 -6.24 -9.76
N LEU A 108 7.44 -7.44 -9.62
CA LEU A 108 8.09 -8.58 -8.95
C LEU A 108 9.24 -9.20 -9.76
N LEU A 109 9.37 -8.88 -11.04
CA LEU A 109 10.30 -9.48 -11.99
C LEU A 109 11.24 -8.42 -12.62
N PRO A 110 11.98 -7.62 -11.82
CA PRO A 110 12.74 -6.47 -12.34
C PRO A 110 13.86 -6.84 -13.32
N SER A 111 14.37 -8.07 -13.28
CA SER A 111 15.40 -8.57 -14.21
C SER A 111 14.83 -9.13 -15.52
N LEU A 112 13.50 -9.15 -15.67
CA LEU A 112 12.81 -9.68 -16.82
C LEU A 112 12.08 -8.57 -17.58
N ARG A 113 12.16 -8.61 -18.92
CA ARG A 113 11.35 -7.76 -19.79
C ARG A 113 10.16 -8.55 -20.28
N LEU A 114 8.99 -7.93 -20.23
CA LEU A 114 7.79 -8.46 -20.87
C LEU A 114 7.94 -8.38 -22.40
N LEU A 115 7.87 -9.52 -23.07
CA LEU A 115 7.91 -9.61 -24.54
C LEU A 115 6.50 -9.71 -25.15
N ARG A 116 5.57 -10.35 -24.44
CA ARG A 116 4.21 -10.57 -24.92
C ARG A 116 3.24 -10.60 -23.75
N SER A 117 2.11 -9.94 -23.93
CA SER A 117 0.91 -10.06 -23.09
C SER A 117 -0.26 -10.37 -24.01
N ARG A 118 -0.95 -11.50 -23.81
CA ARG A 118 -2.15 -11.86 -24.57
C ARG A 118 -3.25 -12.34 -23.65
N VAL A 119 -4.48 -11.94 -23.94
CA VAL A 119 -5.68 -12.47 -23.27
C VAL A 119 -6.16 -13.69 -24.04
N ILE A 120 -6.51 -14.74 -23.30
CA ILE A 120 -7.03 -16.01 -23.79
C ILE A 120 -8.41 -16.17 -23.17
N ASN A 121 -9.44 -16.27 -24.00
CA ASN A 121 -10.82 -16.45 -23.56
C ASN A 121 -11.15 -17.95 -23.55
N GLY A 122 -11.61 -18.44 -22.40
CA GLY A 122 -12.16 -19.78 -22.25
C GLY A 122 -13.56 -19.88 -22.87
N ALA A 123 -13.94 -21.09 -23.27
CA ALA A 123 -15.29 -21.36 -23.79
C ALA A 123 -16.39 -21.15 -22.73
N ASP A 124 -16.02 -21.17 -21.45
CA ASP A 124 -16.87 -20.89 -20.29
C ASP A 124 -16.98 -19.39 -19.95
N GLY A 125 -16.40 -18.52 -20.78
CA GLY A 125 -16.36 -17.07 -20.55
C GLY A 125 -15.28 -16.62 -19.55
N SER A 126 -14.47 -17.55 -19.02
CA SER A 126 -13.32 -17.20 -18.20
C SER A 126 -12.23 -16.52 -19.03
N THR A 127 -11.45 -15.63 -18.42
CA THR A 127 -10.32 -14.97 -19.08
C THR A 127 -9.02 -15.35 -18.39
N LEU A 128 -8.03 -15.72 -19.19
CA LEU A 128 -6.68 -16.02 -18.74
C LEU A 128 -5.70 -15.14 -19.49
N ARG A 129 -4.73 -14.54 -18.80
CA ARG A 129 -3.67 -13.77 -19.43
C ARG A 129 -2.41 -14.63 -19.53
N GLU A 130 -1.84 -14.73 -20.73
CA GLU A 130 -0.47 -15.22 -20.91
C GLU A 130 0.50 -14.04 -20.93
N LEU A 131 1.55 -14.17 -20.14
CA LEU A 131 2.69 -13.29 -20.13
C LEU A 131 3.95 -14.07 -20.49
N VAL A 132 4.71 -13.57 -21.46
CA VAL A 132 6.00 -14.12 -21.85
C VAL A 132 7.08 -13.10 -21.52
N PHE A 133 7.99 -13.50 -20.65
CA PHE A 133 9.11 -12.71 -20.18
C PHE A 133 10.43 -13.27 -20.70
N ARG A 134 11.41 -12.38 -20.85
CA ARG A 134 12.79 -12.76 -21.16
C ARG A 134 13.75 -12.09 -20.18
N LYS A 135 14.71 -12.85 -19.66
CA LYS A 135 15.74 -12.33 -18.76
C LYS A 135 16.78 -11.54 -19.54
N HIS A 136 17.07 -10.33 -19.09
CA HIS A 136 18.11 -9.50 -19.66
C HIS A 136 19.44 -9.69 -18.92
N ALA A 137 20.54 -9.23 -19.53
CA ALA A 137 21.85 -9.18 -18.89
C ALA A 137 21.73 -8.43 -17.56
N ALA A 138 22.49 -8.87 -16.56
CA ALA A 138 22.60 -8.20 -15.27
C ALA A 138 23.45 -6.92 -15.42
N ASP A 139 23.04 -6.01 -16.30
CA ASP A 139 23.59 -4.66 -16.39
C ASP A 139 22.67 -3.76 -17.21
N VAL A 140 21.46 -3.58 -16.69
CA VAL A 140 20.78 -2.30 -16.83
C VAL A 140 20.39 -1.99 -15.40
N SER A 141 21.17 -1.13 -14.75
CA SER A 141 20.56 -0.23 -13.79
C SER A 141 19.34 0.30 -14.52
N THR A 142 18.14 -0.23 -14.21
CA THR A 142 16.91 0.42 -14.60
C THR A 142 17.13 1.80 -14.09
N THR A 143 17.36 2.67 -15.06
CA THR A 143 17.77 4.05 -14.92
C THR A 143 17.11 4.56 -13.67
N ASN A 144 17.88 5.19 -12.79
CA ASN A 144 17.35 6.24 -11.95
C ASN A 144 16.44 7.04 -12.88
N GLY A 145 15.14 6.73 -12.86
CA GLY A 145 14.14 7.60 -13.38
C GLY A 145 14.47 8.84 -12.62
N THR A 146 14.95 9.85 -13.33
CA THR A 146 14.99 11.21 -12.83
C THR A 146 13.58 11.43 -12.30
N ASN A 147 13.42 11.18 -11.01
CA ASN A 147 12.21 11.44 -10.27
C ASN A 147 12.12 12.95 -10.42
N SER A 148 11.37 13.40 -11.43
CA SER A 148 10.79 14.73 -11.36
C SER A 148 10.02 14.70 -10.06
N ALA A 149 10.60 15.32 -9.03
CA ALA A 149 10.02 15.47 -7.71
C ALA A 149 8.52 15.77 -7.89
N GLY A 150 7.65 14.87 -7.41
CA GLY A 150 6.18 15.00 -7.58
C GLY A 150 5.45 14.00 -8.47
N ASN A 151 6.09 13.33 -9.43
CA ASN A 151 5.39 12.39 -10.33
C ASN A 151 5.75 10.93 -10.06
N CYS A 152 4.78 10.15 -9.61
CA CYS A 152 4.91 8.70 -9.44
C CYS A 152 5.22 8.04 -10.79
N ALA A 153 6.35 7.35 -10.90
CA ALA A 153 6.74 6.66 -12.12
C ALA A 153 5.65 5.64 -12.51
N SER A 154 5.24 5.65 -13.78
CA SER A 154 4.15 4.83 -14.35
C SER A 154 2.74 5.12 -13.80
N ARG A 155 2.22 6.33 -14.04
CA ARG A 155 0.89 6.77 -13.61
C ARG A 155 -0.28 5.96 -14.19
N ASP A 156 -0.15 5.44 -15.40
CA ASP A 156 -1.30 5.02 -16.20
C ASP A 156 -2.16 3.95 -15.51
N HIS A 157 -1.52 2.92 -14.94
CA HIS A 157 -2.24 1.84 -14.25
C HIS A 157 -2.95 2.30 -12.98
N LYS A 158 -2.37 3.25 -12.22
CA LYS A 158 -3.02 3.82 -11.03
C LYS A 158 -4.15 4.76 -11.40
N LEU A 159 -3.99 5.54 -12.48
CA LEU A 159 -5.03 6.45 -12.98
C LEU A 159 -6.26 5.68 -13.49
N GLU A 160 -6.08 4.51 -14.12
CA GLU A 160 -7.20 3.63 -14.49
C GLU A 160 -8.02 3.22 -13.26
N ILE A 161 -7.36 2.80 -12.18
CA ILE A 161 -8.03 2.46 -10.92
C ILE A 161 -8.73 3.68 -10.31
N ILE A 162 -8.10 4.85 -10.33
CA ILE A 162 -8.73 6.10 -9.82
C ILE A 162 -9.99 6.44 -10.62
N GLY A 163 -10.03 6.14 -11.92
CA GLY A 163 -11.23 6.27 -12.75
C GLY A 163 -12.41 5.39 -12.28
N LEU A 164 -12.14 4.32 -11.51
CA LEU A 164 -13.13 3.43 -10.91
C LEU A 164 -13.48 3.80 -9.46
N ALA A 165 -12.80 4.78 -8.88
CA ALA A 165 -13.02 5.22 -7.50
C ALA A 165 -14.39 5.86 -7.32
N GLU A 166 -14.89 5.89 -6.08
CA GLU A 166 -16.06 6.70 -5.77
C GLU A 166 -15.79 8.20 -6.01
N PRO A 167 -16.80 8.99 -6.45
CA PRO A 167 -16.62 10.41 -6.69
C PRO A 167 -16.30 11.15 -5.39
N LEU A 168 -15.45 12.18 -5.49
CA LEU A 168 -15.25 13.11 -4.37
C LEU A 168 -16.57 13.82 -4.04
N ILE A 169 -16.89 13.92 -2.76
CA ILE A 169 -18.01 14.69 -2.23
C ILE A 169 -17.68 16.17 -2.44
N GLN A 170 -18.33 16.81 -3.41
CA GLN A 170 -18.02 18.18 -3.84
C GLN A 170 -18.50 19.26 -2.85
N GLN A 171 -19.43 18.94 -1.95
CA GLN A 171 -20.05 19.90 -1.06
C GLN A 171 -19.84 19.53 0.40
N GLU A 172 -19.57 20.53 1.24
CA GLU A 172 -19.38 20.36 2.67
C GLU A 172 -20.60 19.65 3.28
N PRO A 173 -20.43 18.47 3.91
CA PRO A 173 -21.58 17.76 4.45
C PRO A 173 -22.13 18.46 5.69
N ALA A 174 -23.40 18.84 5.66
CA ALA A 174 -24.08 19.44 6.84
C ALA A 174 -24.06 18.54 8.09
N LYS A 175 -23.98 17.22 7.90
CA LYS A 175 -23.83 16.21 8.96
C LYS A 175 -22.68 15.25 8.62
N PRO A 176 -21.42 15.56 8.97
CA PRO A 176 -20.24 14.78 8.56
C PRO A 176 -20.34 13.29 8.90
N TRP A 177 -20.74 12.93 10.12
CA TRP A 177 -20.83 11.52 10.53
C TRP A 177 -21.89 10.71 9.76
N VAL A 178 -22.98 11.36 9.32
CA VAL A 178 -24.00 10.71 8.48
C VAL A 178 -23.47 10.53 7.06
N ALA A 179 -22.78 11.56 6.54
CA ALA A 179 -22.13 11.49 5.24
C ALA A 179 -21.05 10.40 5.20
N LEU A 180 -20.23 10.28 6.25
CA LEU A 180 -19.24 9.21 6.42
C LEU A 180 -19.89 7.83 6.37
N LYS A 181 -20.92 7.60 7.17
CA LYS A 181 -21.62 6.31 7.19
C LYS A 181 -22.19 5.91 5.84
N ARG A 182 -22.64 6.89 5.05
CA ARG A 182 -23.08 6.66 3.67
C ARG A 182 -21.89 6.42 2.74
N ASN A 183 -20.82 7.20 2.89
CA ASN A 183 -19.63 7.10 2.05
C ASN A 183 -18.91 5.75 2.21
N ILE A 184 -18.76 5.26 3.44
CA ILE A 184 -18.10 3.97 3.74
C ILE A 184 -18.74 2.81 2.95
N LYS A 185 -20.05 2.87 2.67
CA LYS A 185 -20.74 1.85 1.86
C LYS A 185 -20.42 1.94 0.36
N ASN A 186 -19.98 3.11 -0.09
CA ASN A 186 -19.69 3.41 -1.48
C ASN A 186 -18.20 3.36 -1.81
N ILE A 187 -17.33 3.29 -0.79
CA ILE A 187 -15.88 3.22 -0.99
C ILE A 187 -15.54 2.04 -1.90
N ARG A 188 -14.80 2.34 -2.96
CA ARG A 188 -14.27 1.36 -3.90
C ARG A 188 -12.84 0.99 -3.48
N TYR A 189 -12.74 0.11 -2.49
CA TYR A 189 -11.45 -0.37 -1.98
C TYR A 189 -10.60 -0.98 -3.10
N LEU A 190 -9.29 -0.72 -3.12
CA LEU A 190 -8.39 -1.28 -4.14
C LEU A 190 -8.44 -2.82 -4.22
N PRO A 191 -8.51 -3.57 -3.10
CA PRO A 191 -8.63 -5.03 -3.15
C PRO A 191 -9.99 -5.54 -3.65
N ALA A 192 -10.96 -4.66 -3.92
CA ALA A 192 -12.18 -5.01 -4.63
C ALA A 192 -12.09 -4.72 -6.14
N LEU A 193 -11.10 -3.93 -6.56
CA LEU A 193 -10.89 -3.52 -7.95
C LEU A 193 -9.78 -4.31 -8.65
N ALA A 194 -8.79 -4.82 -7.88
CA ALA A 194 -7.62 -5.49 -8.41
C ALA A 194 -7.15 -6.64 -7.49
N ASP A 195 -6.41 -7.60 -8.04
CA ASP A 195 -5.67 -8.62 -7.29
C ASP A 195 -4.41 -7.99 -6.66
N ILE A 196 -4.37 -7.93 -5.33
CA ILE A 196 -3.24 -7.36 -4.57
C ILE A 196 -2.18 -8.41 -4.23
N GLY A 197 -2.34 -9.66 -4.67
CA GLY A 197 -1.47 -10.79 -4.38
C GLY A 197 -0.05 -10.66 -4.93
N PHE A 198 0.12 -9.93 -6.04
CA PHE A 198 1.42 -9.70 -6.68
C PHE A 198 2.28 -8.65 -5.96
N LYS A 199 2.36 -8.74 -4.63
CA LYS A 199 3.09 -7.84 -3.74
C LYS A 199 3.93 -8.63 -2.74
N ARG A 200 5.07 -8.08 -2.35
CA ARG A 200 6.03 -8.71 -1.42
C ARG A 200 5.55 -8.69 0.01
N ARG A 201 5.12 -7.52 0.48
CA ARG A 201 4.62 -7.30 1.83
C ARG A 201 3.34 -6.48 1.77
N TYR A 202 2.60 -6.51 2.87
CA TYR A 202 1.34 -5.78 3.04
C TYR A 202 1.50 -4.95 4.30
N VAL A 203 1.40 -3.63 4.16
CA VAL A 203 1.71 -2.68 5.22
C VAL A 203 0.51 -1.76 5.42
N TYR A 204 0.11 -1.58 6.67
CA TYR A 204 -0.87 -0.59 7.07
C TYR A 204 -0.24 0.43 8.00
N VAL A 205 -0.35 1.71 7.65
CA VAL A 205 0.17 2.83 8.44
C VAL A 205 -1.00 3.68 8.91
N ASP A 206 -1.24 3.71 10.22
CA ASP A 206 -2.24 4.56 10.84
C ASP A 206 -1.56 5.81 11.41
N VAL A 207 -1.73 6.94 10.72
CA VAL A 207 -1.11 8.23 11.04
C VAL A 207 -2.09 9.07 11.86
N GLY A 208 -1.75 9.29 13.14
CA GLY A 208 -2.70 9.78 14.13
C GLY A 208 -3.60 8.66 14.63
N ALA A 209 -2.97 7.57 15.09
CA ALA A 209 -3.65 6.32 15.40
C ALA A 209 -4.52 6.38 16.66
N ARG A 210 -4.27 7.32 17.57
CA ARG A 210 -4.96 7.45 18.86
C ARG A 210 -4.89 6.15 19.66
N SER A 211 -6.01 5.48 19.91
CA SER A 211 -6.05 4.17 20.57
C SER A 211 -6.17 3.04 19.55
N TYR A 212 -5.76 1.82 19.90
CA TYR A 212 -5.88 0.65 19.01
C TYR A 212 -7.31 0.46 18.49
N GLY A 213 -8.33 0.80 19.29
CA GLY A 213 -9.73 0.70 18.91
C GLY A 213 -10.25 1.77 17.95
N SER A 214 -9.48 2.82 17.65
CA SER A 214 -9.92 3.95 16.81
C SER A 214 -10.12 3.53 15.34
N SER A 215 -9.10 2.90 14.75
CA SER A 215 -9.05 2.51 13.34
C SER A 215 -8.48 1.10 13.15
N ILE A 216 -7.30 0.79 13.72
CA ILE A 216 -6.64 -0.52 13.57
C ILE A 216 -7.55 -1.67 14.02
N GLY A 217 -7.98 -1.65 15.27
CA GLY A 217 -8.79 -2.70 15.90
C GLY A 217 -10.28 -2.67 15.52
N SER A 218 -10.73 -1.57 14.90
CA SER A 218 -12.10 -1.34 14.48
C SER A 218 -12.23 -1.57 12.97
N TRP A 219 -12.24 -0.50 12.16
CA TRP A 219 -12.48 -0.55 10.72
C TRP A 219 -11.46 -1.39 9.97
N PHE A 220 -10.15 -1.17 10.17
CA PHE A 220 -9.13 -1.85 9.36
C PHE A 220 -9.18 -3.37 9.54
N ARG A 221 -9.19 -3.87 10.78
CA ARG A 221 -9.23 -5.32 11.02
C ARG A 221 -10.58 -5.96 10.71
N LYS A 222 -11.69 -5.25 10.90
CA LYS A 222 -13.05 -5.82 10.77
C LYS A 222 -13.67 -5.65 9.39
N GLN A 223 -13.25 -4.64 8.62
CA GLN A 223 -13.95 -4.24 7.40
C GLN A 223 -13.04 -4.11 6.17
N TYR A 224 -11.77 -3.73 6.32
CA TYR A 224 -10.88 -3.58 5.17
C TYR A 224 -10.69 -4.93 4.44
N PRO A 225 -10.91 -5.00 3.11
CA PRO A 225 -10.82 -6.25 2.36
C PRO A 225 -9.37 -6.65 2.13
N ARG A 226 -8.86 -7.60 2.90
CA ARG A 226 -7.42 -7.95 2.87
C ARG A 226 -7.03 -9.02 1.85
N GLN A 227 -7.97 -9.56 1.06
CA GLN A 227 -7.76 -10.73 0.19
C GLN A 227 -6.98 -11.88 0.89
N ASN A 228 -7.25 -12.09 2.19
CA ASN A 228 -6.56 -13.09 3.03
C ASN A 228 -5.05 -12.87 3.24
N HIS A 229 -4.53 -11.66 3.02
CA HIS A 229 -3.17 -11.27 3.35
C HIS A 229 -3.03 -10.78 4.80
N THR A 230 -1.86 -11.05 5.38
CA THR A 230 -1.47 -10.56 6.70
C THR A 230 -0.71 -9.26 6.55
N PHE A 231 -1.13 -8.23 7.27
CA PHE A 231 -0.53 -6.91 7.24
C PHE A 231 0.42 -6.70 8.42
N GLU A 232 1.58 -6.11 8.13
CA GLU A 232 2.41 -5.44 9.12
C GLU A 232 1.77 -4.08 9.43
N VAL A 233 1.54 -3.77 10.71
CA VAL A 233 0.81 -2.57 11.11
C VAL A 233 1.72 -1.61 11.86
N PHE A 234 1.76 -0.35 11.43
CA PHE A 234 2.42 0.74 12.12
C PHE A 234 1.39 1.72 12.67
N ALA A 235 1.46 2.04 13.96
CA ALA A 235 0.63 3.04 14.60
C ALA A 235 1.50 4.26 14.91
N VAL A 236 1.26 5.40 14.26
CA VAL A 236 1.93 6.66 14.58
C VAL A 236 1.06 7.42 15.56
N GLU A 237 1.55 7.57 16.79
CA GLU A 237 0.80 8.23 17.87
C GLU A 237 1.70 9.08 18.75
N ALA A 238 1.38 10.37 18.78
CA ALA A 238 2.15 11.41 19.46
C ALA A 238 1.86 11.49 20.96
N ASP A 239 0.62 11.29 21.40
CA ASP A 239 0.20 11.45 22.79
C ASP A 239 0.54 10.19 23.62
N PRO A 240 1.42 10.30 24.62
CA PRO A 240 1.80 9.19 25.49
C PRO A 240 0.63 8.52 26.20
N ALA A 241 -0.51 9.23 26.34
CA ALA A 241 -1.72 8.69 26.97
C ALA A 241 -2.24 7.41 26.28
N PHE A 242 -1.92 7.21 24.99
CA PHE A 242 -2.38 6.03 24.24
C PHE A 242 -1.32 4.94 24.04
N HIS A 243 -0.04 5.21 24.34
CA HIS A 243 1.07 4.28 24.04
C HIS A 243 0.90 2.91 24.72
N ALA A 244 0.39 2.90 25.95
CA ALA A 244 0.16 1.68 26.71
C ALA A 244 -0.86 0.71 26.04
N ASP A 245 -1.80 1.23 25.24
CA ASP A 245 -2.79 0.40 24.54
C ASP A 245 -2.14 -0.44 23.42
N TYR A 246 -0.99 0.01 22.89
CA TYR A 246 -0.25 -0.70 21.85
C TYR A 246 0.76 -1.71 22.40
N ALA A 247 1.27 -1.51 23.62
CA ALA A 247 2.32 -2.35 24.22
C ALA A 247 1.97 -3.86 24.25
N ARG A 248 0.68 -4.21 24.27
CA ARG A 248 0.19 -5.60 24.33
C ARG A 248 -0.32 -6.13 22.98
N ARG A 249 -0.24 -5.35 21.91
CA ARG A 249 -0.85 -5.69 20.60
C ARG A 249 0.19 -6.38 19.71
N LYS A 250 0.12 -7.70 19.62
CA LYS A 250 0.97 -8.48 18.71
C LYS A 250 0.72 -8.06 17.25
N GLY A 251 1.80 -7.86 16.50
CA GLY A 251 1.75 -7.49 15.09
C GLY A 251 1.44 -6.02 14.82
N VAL A 252 1.52 -5.15 15.85
CA VAL A 252 1.46 -3.69 15.70
C VAL A 252 2.74 -3.08 16.26
N THR A 253 3.41 -2.27 15.45
CA THR A 253 4.57 -1.48 15.85
C THR A 253 4.13 -0.04 16.13
N LEU A 254 4.28 0.39 17.38
CA LEU A 254 4.05 1.79 17.76
C LEU A 254 5.25 2.66 17.35
N LEU A 255 4.97 3.76 16.68
CA LEU A 255 5.88 4.86 16.41
C LEU A 255 5.45 6.03 17.32
N PRO A 256 6.09 6.21 18.50
CA PRO A 256 5.66 7.16 19.52
C PRO A 256 6.13 8.59 19.20
N TYR A 257 5.78 9.07 18.01
CA TYR A 257 6.21 10.33 17.43
C TYR A 257 5.05 11.02 16.74
N ALA A 258 5.10 12.34 16.61
CA ALA A 258 4.23 13.04 15.68
C ALA A 258 4.75 12.89 14.25
N ALA A 259 3.88 12.52 13.31
CA ALA A 259 4.21 12.60 11.88
C ALA A 259 4.43 14.06 11.48
N TRP A 260 5.56 14.33 10.84
CA TRP A 260 5.92 15.69 10.44
C TRP A 260 6.78 15.72 9.17
N VAL A 261 7.10 16.93 8.70
CA VAL A 261 7.87 17.15 7.46
C VAL A 261 9.38 16.96 7.63
N ARG A 262 9.86 16.95 8.89
CA ARG A 262 11.27 16.74 9.26
C ARG A 262 11.39 16.25 10.71
N ASN A 263 12.56 15.73 11.06
CA ASN A 263 12.88 15.38 12.44
C ASN A 263 13.11 16.65 13.27
N GLU A 264 12.22 16.95 14.21
CA GLU A 264 12.38 18.06 15.16
C GLU A 264 11.55 17.84 16.43
N THR A 265 11.64 18.77 17.39
CA THR A 265 10.75 18.79 18.55
C THR A 265 9.67 19.83 18.34
N LEU A 266 8.40 19.42 18.46
CA LEU A 266 7.25 20.29 18.22
C LEU A 266 6.51 20.60 19.53
N SER A 267 5.83 21.74 19.53
CA SER A 267 4.83 22.06 20.55
C SER A 267 3.50 21.40 20.19
N PHE A 268 2.96 20.61 21.10
CA PHE A 268 1.75 19.83 20.92
C PHE A 268 0.73 20.20 21.97
N GLU A 269 -0.39 20.74 21.54
CA GLU A 269 -1.47 21.23 22.40
C GLU A 269 -2.59 20.19 22.46
N ILE A 270 -3.01 19.84 23.67
CA ILE A 270 -4.13 18.93 23.89
C ILE A 270 -5.27 19.76 24.47
N ASN A 271 -6.31 19.96 23.66
CA ASN A 271 -7.50 20.65 24.12
C ASN A 271 -8.36 19.67 24.93
N ASP A 272 -8.58 19.94 26.21
CA ASP A 272 -9.64 19.26 26.93
C ASP A 272 -10.99 19.66 26.31
N GLY A 273 -11.86 18.67 26.04
CA GLY A 273 -13.14 18.93 25.38
C GLY A 273 -13.96 20.00 26.10
N PRO A 274 -14.85 20.72 25.39
CA PRO A 274 -15.63 21.80 26.00
C PRO A 274 -16.49 21.24 27.15
N GLY A 275 -16.21 21.67 28.39
CA GLY A 275 -17.09 21.45 29.55
C GLY A 275 -16.56 20.65 30.74
N LYS A 276 -15.24 20.56 31.00
CA LYS A 276 -14.74 20.00 32.28
C LYS A 276 -13.74 20.90 32.99
N THR A 277 -14.22 22.02 33.52
CA THR A 277 -13.63 22.63 34.71
C THR A 277 -14.06 21.81 35.94
N GLY A 278 -13.21 20.87 36.39
CA GLY A 278 -13.43 20.18 37.67
C GLY A 278 -13.20 18.67 37.62
N HIS A 279 -12.24 18.22 38.44
CA HIS A 279 -11.91 16.86 38.87
C HIS A 279 -11.88 15.74 37.80
N SER A 280 -10.65 15.42 37.40
CA SER A 280 -10.29 14.23 36.65
C SER A 280 -10.35 12.98 37.54
N ASP A 281 -11.37 12.13 37.32
CA ASP A 281 -11.26 10.72 37.69
C ASP A 281 -10.28 10.03 36.72
N ALA A 282 -9.12 9.67 37.27
CA ALA A 282 -8.08 8.90 36.59
C ALA A 282 -8.58 7.48 36.32
N GLY A 283 -9.08 7.22 35.11
CA GLY A 283 -9.44 5.84 34.75
C GLY A 283 -10.10 5.60 33.39
N LYS A 284 -10.55 6.62 32.67
CA LYS A 284 -11.10 6.45 31.30
C LYS A 284 -10.58 7.51 30.34
N PRO A 285 -9.85 7.15 29.26
CA PRO A 285 -9.38 8.10 28.24
C PRO A 285 -10.51 8.65 27.34
N SER A 286 -11.78 8.39 27.65
CA SER A 286 -12.95 8.71 26.81
C SER A 286 -13.38 10.19 26.86
N GLY A 287 -12.50 11.10 27.27
CA GLY A 287 -12.80 12.54 27.37
C GLY A 287 -11.65 13.49 27.01
N ARG A 288 -10.46 12.96 26.69
CA ARG A 288 -9.29 13.75 26.27
C ARG A 288 -9.44 14.14 24.81
N GLY A 289 -9.24 15.41 24.46
CA GLY A 289 -9.29 15.85 23.06
C GLY A 289 -8.11 15.32 22.25
N MET A 290 -8.19 15.49 20.93
CA MET A 290 -7.07 15.15 20.06
C MET A 290 -6.00 16.24 20.18
N GLY A 291 -4.73 15.85 20.22
CA GLY A 291 -3.65 16.81 20.30
C GLY A 291 -3.26 17.34 18.92
N ARG A 292 -2.77 18.58 18.88
CA ARG A 292 -2.47 19.32 17.67
C ARG A 292 -1.09 19.95 17.72
N ILE A 293 -0.36 19.87 16.60
CA ILE A 293 0.92 20.56 16.43
C ILE A 293 0.69 22.07 16.24
N ARG A 294 1.46 22.89 16.96
CA ARG A 294 1.58 24.33 16.72
C ARG A 294 2.89 24.64 16.00
N PRO A 295 2.87 25.17 14.76
CA PRO A 295 4.08 25.66 14.10
C PRO A 295 4.72 26.80 14.89
N ALA A 296 6.06 26.85 14.92
CA ALA A 296 6.80 27.86 15.70
C ALA A 296 6.54 29.32 15.26
N ALA A 297 6.01 29.55 14.04
CA ALA A 297 5.80 30.88 13.46
C ALA A 297 4.44 31.52 13.80
N GLY A 298 3.61 30.89 14.63
CA GLY A 298 2.22 31.31 14.89
C GLY A 298 1.90 31.66 16.33
N ALA A 299 2.87 32.09 17.14
CA ALA A 299 2.60 32.68 18.44
C ALA A 299 1.91 34.05 18.26
N MET A 300 0.64 34.05 17.84
CA MET A 300 -0.23 35.19 18.12
C MET A 300 -0.44 35.21 19.63
N ASP A 301 0.17 36.20 20.26
CA ASP A 301 -0.11 36.63 21.62
C ASP A 301 -1.62 36.87 21.76
N GLY A 302 -2.28 36.19 22.71
CA GLY A 302 -3.62 36.60 23.13
C GLY A 302 -4.78 35.59 23.05
N VAL A 303 -4.54 34.27 22.99
CA VAL A 303 -5.60 33.30 23.35
C VAL A 303 -5.07 32.34 24.41
N SER A 304 -5.47 32.57 25.65
CA SER A 304 -5.28 31.64 26.76
C SER A 304 -6.18 30.42 26.57
N SER A 305 -5.80 29.49 25.69
CA SER A 305 -6.39 28.16 25.70
C SER A 305 -5.85 27.42 26.91
N ALA A 306 -6.74 27.00 27.81
CA ALA A 306 -6.46 26.21 29.01
C ALA A 306 -6.03 24.76 28.67
N GLY A 307 -5.30 24.57 27.57
CA GLY A 307 -4.85 23.27 27.07
C GLY A 307 -3.43 22.93 27.54
N GLU A 308 -3.18 21.63 27.74
CA GLU A 308 -1.84 21.13 28.07
C GLU A 308 -0.94 21.25 26.82
N VAL A 309 0.05 22.15 26.85
CA VAL A 309 1.08 22.27 25.80
C VAL A 309 2.31 21.46 26.20
N ARG A 310 2.65 20.45 25.40
CA ARG A 310 3.77 19.54 25.63
C ARG A 310 4.77 19.61 24.48
N ARG A 311 6.05 19.38 24.78
CA ARG A 311 7.07 19.16 23.76
C ARG A 311 7.14 17.68 23.43
N ILE A 312 6.97 17.34 22.15
CA ILE A 312 7.00 15.95 21.68
C ILE A 312 7.98 15.79 20.51
N PRO A 313 8.62 14.62 20.38
CA PRO A 313 9.45 14.33 19.23
C PRO A 313 8.58 14.11 17.99
N ALA A 314 8.98 14.71 16.88
CA ALA A 314 8.38 14.53 15.58
C ALA A 314 9.40 13.94 14.59
N PHE A 315 8.93 13.23 13.58
CA PHE A 315 9.79 12.58 12.59
C PHE A 315 9.35 12.89 11.15
N ASP A 316 10.32 12.86 10.24
CA ASP A 316 10.11 12.94 8.80
C ASP A 316 9.33 11.70 8.31
N LEU A 317 8.01 11.84 8.15
CA LEU A 317 7.13 10.78 7.70
C LEU A 317 7.50 10.30 6.29
N ALA A 318 7.81 11.24 5.39
CA ALA A 318 8.17 10.93 4.00
C ALA A 318 9.49 10.17 3.94
N GLY A 319 10.50 10.63 4.70
CA GLY A 319 11.79 9.97 4.82
C GLY A 319 11.69 8.58 5.46
N TRP A 320 10.84 8.42 6.48
CA TRP A 320 10.59 7.12 7.09
C TRP A 320 9.94 6.14 6.11
N LEU A 321 8.88 6.55 5.41
CA LEU A 321 8.17 5.69 4.46
C LEU A 321 9.13 5.11 3.41
N LYS A 322 9.98 5.98 2.82
CA LYS A 322 10.99 5.59 1.83
C LYS A 322 12.05 4.60 2.34
N ARG A 323 12.29 4.53 3.65
CA ARG A 323 13.23 3.57 4.26
C ARG A 323 12.53 2.27 4.68
N THR A 324 11.21 2.25 4.77
CA THR A 324 10.44 1.14 5.34
C THR A 324 9.76 0.27 4.28
N VAL A 325 9.33 0.88 3.17
CA VAL A 325 8.58 0.20 2.10
C VAL A 325 9.19 0.49 0.72
N SER A 326 8.81 -0.33 -0.24
CA SER A 326 9.21 -0.25 -1.65
C SER A 326 7.98 -0.35 -2.57
N GLU A 327 8.15 -0.09 -3.86
CA GLU A 327 7.06 -0.21 -4.85
C GLU A 327 6.50 -1.65 -5.00
N GLN A 328 7.28 -2.64 -4.57
CA GLN A 328 6.87 -4.05 -4.53
C GLN A 328 6.00 -4.38 -3.32
N ASP A 329 5.86 -3.46 -2.37
CA ASP A 329 5.00 -3.62 -1.21
C ASP A 329 3.59 -3.06 -1.50
N TYR A 330 2.60 -3.57 -0.79
CA TYR A 330 1.23 -3.07 -0.80
C TYR A 330 1.02 -2.19 0.42
N VAL A 331 0.78 -0.89 0.23
CA VAL A 331 0.74 0.07 1.34
C VAL A 331 -0.60 0.77 1.42
N VAL A 332 -1.25 0.61 2.56
CA VAL A 332 -2.49 1.29 2.92
C VAL A 332 -2.17 2.29 4.02
N MET A 333 -2.60 3.52 3.87
CA MET A 333 -2.39 4.57 4.87
C MET A 333 -3.72 5.16 5.30
N LYS A 334 -3.93 5.35 6.61
CA LYS A 334 -4.96 6.23 7.15
C LYS A 334 -4.29 7.43 7.78
N MET A 335 -4.79 8.64 7.55
CA MET A 335 -4.22 9.87 8.09
C MET A 335 -5.30 10.76 8.67
N ASP A 336 -5.06 11.19 9.91
CA ASP A 336 -5.93 12.04 10.73
C ASP A 336 -5.04 12.73 11.77
N VAL A 337 -4.56 13.92 11.42
CA VAL A 337 -3.43 14.57 12.10
C VAL A 337 -3.73 16.02 12.47
N GLU A 338 -5.02 16.31 12.67
CA GLU A 338 -5.52 17.54 13.27
C GLU A 338 -5.00 18.83 12.60
N GLY A 339 -4.99 18.87 11.26
CA GLY A 339 -4.68 20.07 10.48
C GLY A 339 -3.32 20.07 9.79
N THR A 340 -2.42 19.14 10.17
CA THR A 340 -1.09 19.03 9.56
C THR A 340 -1.08 18.27 8.23
N GLU A 341 -2.25 17.87 7.73
CA GLU A 341 -2.40 17.25 6.41
C GLU A 341 -1.85 18.16 5.30
N PHE A 342 -2.03 19.48 5.47
CA PHE A 342 -1.59 20.51 4.53
C PHE A 342 -0.08 20.77 4.53
N ASP A 343 0.66 20.26 5.52
CA ASP A 343 2.12 20.25 5.52
C ASP A 343 2.64 18.89 5.00
N LEU A 344 2.04 17.80 5.48
CA LEU A 344 2.48 16.44 5.22
C LEU A 344 2.23 15.99 3.78
N ILE A 345 1.02 16.22 3.26
CA ILE A 345 0.65 15.73 1.93
C ILE A 345 1.50 16.41 0.83
N PRO A 346 1.65 17.74 0.80
CA PRO A 346 2.55 18.38 -0.16
C PRO A 346 3.98 17.87 -0.04
N ARG A 347 4.51 17.74 1.19
CA ARG A 347 5.84 17.17 1.42
C ARG A 347 5.98 15.74 0.88
N MET A 348 4.96 14.90 1.05
CA MET A 348 4.97 13.53 0.53
C MET A 348 4.89 13.48 -0.99
N ILE A 349 4.14 14.41 -1.62
CA ILE A 349 4.10 14.58 -3.08
C ILE A 349 5.47 15.04 -3.58
N ASP A 350 6.01 16.15 -3.05
CA ASP A 350 7.29 16.73 -3.48
C ASP A 350 8.45 15.75 -3.37
N THR A 351 8.47 14.96 -2.30
CA THR A 351 9.50 13.92 -2.15
C THR A 351 9.27 12.71 -3.05
N GLY A 352 8.06 12.50 -3.59
CA GLY A 352 7.66 11.24 -4.22
C GLY A 352 7.45 10.10 -3.23
N ALA A 353 7.43 10.36 -1.91
CA ALA A 353 7.10 9.33 -0.92
C ALA A 353 5.64 8.85 -1.08
N ILE A 354 4.74 9.73 -1.52
CA ILE A 354 3.34 9.38 -1.75
C ILE A 354 3.15 8.25 -2.77
N CYS A 355 4.11 8.06 -3.67
CA CYS A 355 4.07 7.03 -4.71
C CYS A 355 4.16 5.61 -4.17
N LEU A 356 4.68 5.47 -2.96
CA LEU A 356 4.76 4.21 -2.22
C LEU A 356 3.43 3.83 -1.55
N VAL A 357 2.43 4.73 -1.55
CA VAL A 357 1.09 4.47 -1.00
C VAL A 357 0.17 4.02 -2.13
N ASP A 358 -0.43 2.84 -2.00
CA ASP A 358 -1.39 2.32 -2.98
C ASP A 358 -2.81 2.83 -2.69
N GLU A 359 -3.19 2.95 -1.41
CA GLU A 359 -4.52 3.38 -0.98
C GLU A 359 -4.44 4.27 0.28
N LEU A 360 -5.13 5.42 0.25
CA LEU A 360 -5.10 6.44 1.30
C LEU A 360 -6.50 6.78 1.83
N PHE A 361 -6.67 6.76 3.14
CA PHE A 361 -7.87 7.22 3.83
C PHE A 361 -7.51 8.50 4.59
N LEU A 362 -7.99 9.65 4.12
CA LEU A 362 -7.57 10.94 4.65
C LEU A 362 -8.75 11.65 5.31
N GLU A 363 -8.61 11.95 6.61
CA GLU A 363 -9.45 12.93 7.29
C GLU A 363 -8.80 14.30 7.17
N CYS A 364 -9.39 15.16 6.34
CA CYS A 364 -8.93 16.53 6.16
C CYS A 364 -9.62 17.46 7.15
N HIS A 365 -8.82 18.23 7.88
CA HIS A 365 -9.30 19.15 8.91
C HIS A 365 -9.41 20.59 8.38
N TYR A 366 -10.60 21.18 8.52
CA TYR A 366 -10.96 22.51 7.99
C TYR A 366 -11.96 23.23 8.91
N ASN A 367 -12.19 24.53 8.65
CA ASN A 367 -13.06 25.43 9.41
C ASN A 367 -14.56 25.10 9.27
N ARG A 368 -15.03 24.05 9.97
CA ARG A 368 -16.43 23.61 9.95
C ARG A 368 -17.39 24.67 10.53
N TRP A 369 -18.64 24.65 10.06
CA TRP A 369 -19.73 25.40 10.67
C TRP A 369 -19.94 25.03 12.14
N GLN A 370 -20.12 26.04 12.99
CA GLN A 370 -20.34 25.83 14.42
C GLN A 370 -21.79 25.45 14.70
N ARG A 371 -22.00 24.43 15.54
CA ARG A 371 -23.35 24.00 15.94
C ARG A 371 -24.04 24.99 16.87
N CYS A 372 -23.28 25.69 17.73
CA CYS A 372 -23.82 26.67 18.68
C CYS A 372 -24.29 27.96 18.00
N CYS A 373 -23.70 28.27 16.84
CA CYS A 373 -23.55 29.65 16.38
C CYS A 373 -23.79 29.67 14.86
N PRO A 374 -25.07 29.67 14.41
CA PRO A 374 -25.41 29.61 12.99
C PRO A 374 -24.78 30.77 12.20
N GLY A 375 -24.15 30.45 11.07
CA GLY A 375 -23.44 31.44 10.25
C GLY A 375 -21.98 31.68 10.66
N GLU A 376 -21.52 31.09 11.77
CA GLU A 376 -20.13 31.17 12.19
C GLU A 376 -19.36 29.89 11.88
N ARG A 377 -18.12 30.05 11.39
CA ARG A 377 -17.17 28.94 11.19
C ARG A 377 -16.25 28.82 12.40
N SER A 378 -15.80 27.61 12.68
CA SER A 378 -14.83 27.36 13.74
C SER A 378 -13.47 27.94 13.36
N PRO A 379 -12.82 28.76 14.21
CA PRO A 379 -11.47 29.24 13.97
C PRO A 379 -10.41 28.16 14.24
N LYS A 380 -10.81 26.92 14.57
CA LYS A 380 -9.89 25.84 14.94
C LYS A 380 -8.87 25.59 13.83
N TYR A 381 -9.29 25.54 12.57
CA TYR A 381 -8.38 25.35 11.44
C TYR A 381 -8.49 26.55 10.49
N PRO A 382 -7.39 27.01 9.89
CA PRO A 382 -7.43 28.13 8.94
C PRO A 382 -8.04 27.71 7.59
N ASN A 383 -7.88 26.44 7.22
CA ASN A 383 -8.22 25.94 5.90
C ASN A 383 -9.72 25.72 5.74
N THR A 384 -10.18 25.77 4.50
CA THR A 384 -11.57 25.61 4.06
C THR A 384 -11.85 24.21 3.53
N TYR A 385 -13.13 23.88 3.36
CA TYR A 385 -13.51 22.63 2.70
C TYR A 385 -13.04 22.57 1.24
N GLY A 386 -13.02 23.70 0.53
CA GLY A 386 -12.51 23.78 -0.84
C GLY A 386 -11.04 23.40 -0.93
N GLU A 387 -10.20 23.92 -0.02
CA GLU A 387 -8.78 23.55 0.03
C GLU A 387 -8.58 22.06 0.35
N CYS A 388 -9.45 21.45 1.16
CA CYS A 388 -9.45 20.00 1.32
C CYS A 388 -9.74 19.28 0.01
N LEU A 389 -10.73 19.73 -0.79
CA LEU A 389 -11.04 19.13 -2.08
C LEU A 389 -9.87 19.24 -3.06
N ASP A 390 -9.19 20.39 -3.08
CA ASP A 390 -7.98 20.57 -3.89
C ASP A 390 -6.88 19.59 -3.47
N LEU A 391 -6.72 19.37 -2.15
CA LEU A 391 -5.80 18.36 -1.62
C LEU A 391 -6.16 16.95 -2.10
N PHE A 392 -7.43 16.54 -2.01
CA PHE A 392 -7.90 15.23 -2.53
C PHE A 392 -7.69 15.11 -4.04
N ALA A 393 -7.98 16.17 -4.80
CA ALA A 393 -7.78 16.20 -6.25
C ALA A 393 -6.29 16.07 -6.60
N SER A 394 -5.40 16.76 -5.90
CA SER A 394 -3.94 16.66 -6.10
C SER A 394 -3.41 15.24 -5.85
N LEU A 395 -3.94 14.55 -4.83
CA LEU A 395 -3.60 13.16 -4.53
C LEU A 395 -4.05 12.20 -5.64
N ARG A 396 -5.29 12.35 -6.13
CA ARG A 396 -5.79 11.58 -7.28
C ARG A 396 -4.98 11.85 -8.54
N ASN A 397 -4.67 13.11 -8.83
CA ASN A 397 -3.81 13.50 -9.97
C ASN A 397 -2.37 12.96 -9.82
N SER A 398 -1.92 12.73 -8.59
CA SER A 398 -0.63 12.12 -8.30
C SER A 398 -0.63 10.59 -8.46
N GLY A 399 -1.78 9.97 -8.72
CA GLY A 399 -1.91 8.52 -8.90
C GLY A 399 -2.21 7.77 -7.60
N VAL A 400 -2.73 8.44 -6.58
CA VAL A 400 -3.08 7.82 -5.28
C VAL A 400 -4.59 7.62 -5.20
N LEU A 401 -5.01 6.39 -4.94
CA LEU A 401 -6.41 6.11 -4.63
C LEU A 401 -6.73 6.64 -3.24
N VAL A 402 -7.23 7.86 -3.17
CA VAL A 402 -7.62 8.51 -1.91
C VAL A 402 -9.13 8.51 -1.69
N HIS A 403 -9.52 8.20 -0.45
CA HIS A 403 -10.88 8.17 0.06
C HIS A 403 -11.07 9.27 1.12
N GLN A 404 -12.17 10.02 1.02
CA GLN A 404 -12.54 11.01 2.04
C GLN A 404 -13.01 10.32 3.32
N TRP A 405 -12.33 10.64 4.43
CA TRP A 405 -12.57 10.12 5.78
C TRP A 405 -12.98 11.26 6.75
N TRP A 406 -13.74 10.95 7.81
CA TRP A 406 -14.29 11.92 8.79
C TRP A 406 -14.53 11.29 10.17
#